data_AF-A0A9P4KIT4-F1
#
_entry.id   AF-A0A9P4KIT4-F1
#
_cell.length_a   1.000
_cell.length_b   1.000
_cell.length_c   1.000
_cell.angle_alpha   90.00
_cell.angle_beta   90.00
_cell.angle_gamma   90.00
#
_symmetry.space_group_name_H-M   'P 1'
#
loop_
_entity.id
_entity.type
_entity.pdbx_description
1 polymer ?
#
loop_
_entity_poly.entity_id
_entity_poly.type
_entity_poly.pdbx_seq_one_letter_code
_entity_poly.pdbx_strand_id
1 'polypeptide(L)' 'MRLLLRSGIGGFSLTKDFTGHNTIPPYAVLSQTCGSDTEEATLEDLTGDTGKYKPGYKMIHFCGE' A
#
# COMPACT_ATOMS: atom_id res chain seq x y z
N MET A 1 10.61 4.91 -5.42
CA MET A 1 9.17 4.64 -5.25
C MET A 1 8.96 3.14 -5.32
N ARG A 2 8.13 2.56 -4.45
CA ARG A 2 7.78 1.13 -4.47
C ARG A 2 6.27 1.01 -4.65
N LEU A 3 5.82 0.16 -5.57
CA LEU A 3 4.40 -0.08 -5.79
C LEU A 3 3.94 -1.28 -4.98
N LEU A 4 2.71 -1.20 -4.50
CA LEU A 4 2.04 -2.27 -3.76
C LEU A 4 0.99 -2.91 -4.67
N LEU A 5 0.96 -4.23 -4.65
CA LEU A 5 -0.09 -5.03 -5.25
C LEU A 5 -1.15 -5.31 -4.19
N ARG A 6 -2.38 -4.88 -4.45
CA ARG A 6 -3.54 -5.30 -3.67
C ARG A 6 -4.00 -6.68 -4.17
N SER A 7 -4.04 -7.65 -3.26
CA SER A 7 -4.65 -8.95 -3.53
C SER A 7 -6.17 -8.85 -3.44
N GLY A 8 -6.91 -9.67 -4.19
CA GLY A 8 -8.38 -9.70 -4.15
C GLY A 8 -8.97 -10.04 -2.77
N ILE A 9 -8.14 -10.54 -1.86
CA ILE A 9 -8.50 -10.86 -0.46
C ILE A 9 -8.23 -9.66 0.48
N GLY A 10 -7.88 -8.49 -0.06
CA GLY A 10 -7.65 -7.26 0.69
C GLY A 10 -6.25 -7.10 1.31
N GLY A 11 -5.36 -8.09 1.12
CA GLY A 11 -3.96 -8.00 1.53
C GLY A 11 -3.10 -7.18 0.57
N PHE A 12 -1.92 -6.75 1.03
CA PHE A 12 -0.93 -6.06 0.21
C PHE A 12 0.34 -6.88 0.06
N SER A 13 1.02 -6.71 -1.07
CA SER A 13 2.32 -7.34 -1.33
C SER A 13 3.17 -6.40 -2.17
N LEU A 14 4.50 -6.56 -2.12
CA LEU A 14 5.38 -5.77 -2.97
C LEU A 14 5.23 -6.22 -4.44
N THR A 15 5.13 -5.28 -5.37
CA THR A 15 5.26 -5.62 -6.79
C THR A 15 6.72 -5.94 -7.12
N LYS A 16 6.95 -6.55 -8.30
CA LYS A 16 8.28 -6.53 -8.92
C LYS A 16 8.78 -5.10 -9.07
N ASP A 17 10.10 -4.92 -9.04
CA ASP A 17 10.71 -3.64 -9.38
C ASP A 17 10.43 -3.30 -10.85
N PHE A 18 9.83 -2.13 -11.07
CA PHE A 18 9.61 -1.58 -12.40
C PHE A 18 10.81 -0.70 -12.77
N THR A 19 11.91 -1.32 -13.20
CA THR A 19 13.12 -0.64 -13.69
C THR A 19 13.19 -0.62 -15.21
N GLY A 20 13.84 0.41 -15.78
CA GLY A 20 14.12 0.50 -17.22
C GLY A 20 12.88 0.65 -18.10
N HIS A 21 12.72 -0.24 -19.09
CA HIS A 21 11.65 -0.24 -20.10
C HIS A 21 10.33 -0.88 -19.63
N ASN A 22 10.22 -1.26 -18.35
CA ASN A 22 8.99 -1.87 -17.86
C ASN A 22 7.83 -0.88 -17.92
N THR A 23 6.75 -1.26 -18.62
CA THR A 23 5.50 -0.51 -18.58
C THR A 23 4.95 -0.53 -17.16
N ILE A 24 4.83 0.65 -16.57
CA ILE A 24 4.23 0.83 -15.25
C ILE A 24 2.71 0.67 -15.42
N PRO A 25 2.06 -0.28 -14.73
CA PRO A 25 0.62 -0.43 -14.80
C PRO A 25 -0.07 0.78 -14.17
N PRO A 26 -1.36 1.03 -14.44
CA PRO A 26 -2.12 2.05 -13.73
C PRO A 26 -2.02 1.86 -12.21
N TYR A 27 -1.76 2.95 -11.48
CA TYR A 27 -1.63 2.94 -10.03
C TYR A 27 -2.27 4.19 -9.42
N ALA A 28 -2.68 4.08 -8.17
CA ALA A 28 -3.12 5.21 -7.35
C ALA A 28 -1.99 5.63 -6.40
N VAL A 29 -1.90 6.94 -6.13
CA VAL A 29 -1.01 7.48 -5.11
C VAL A 29 -1.85 8.02 -3.98
N LEU A 30 -1.53 7.61 -2.75
CA LEU A 30 -2.09 8.19 -1.55
C LEU A 30 -1.23 9.40 -1.16
N SER A 31 -1.76 10.61 -1.29
CA SER A 31 -1.05 11.85 -0.94
C SER A 31 -1.36 12.35 0.47
N GLN A 32 -2.34 11.74 1.15
CA GLN A 32 -2.79 12.16 2.47
C GLN A 32 -2.20 11.24 3.53
N THR A 33 -1.63 11.83 4.58
CA THR A 33 -1.20 11.09 5.77
C THR A 33 -2.41 10.65 6.57
N CYS A 34 -2.30 9.52 7.26
CA CYS A 34 -3.42 8.91 7.95
C CYS A 34 -3.25 9.08 9.47
N GLY A 35 -3.75 10.19 10.00
CA GLY A 35 -3.71 10.49 11.43
C GLY A 35 -2.30 10.76 11.93
N SER A 36 -1.98 10.24 13.12
CA SER A 36 -0.65 10.31 13.75
C SER A 36 0.33 9.27 13.17
N ASP A 37 1.64 9.43 13.37
CA ASP A 37 2.67 8.45 12.93
C ASP A 37 2.37 7.00 13.35
N THR A 38 1.71 6.80 14.49
CA THR A 38 1.31 5.47 14.97
C THR A 38 0.11 4.87 14.25
N GLU A 39 -0.72 5.72 13.63
CA GLU A 39 -1.90 5.33 12.84
C GLU A 39 -1.58 5.16 11.35
N GLU A 40 -0.45 5.71 10.89
CA GLU A 40 0.05 5.49 9.55
C GLU A 40 0.56 4.05 9.38
N ALA A 41 0.15 3.42 8.28
CA ALA A 41 0.62 2.09 7.93
C ALA A 41 1.99 2.20 7.26
N THR A 42 2.98 1.54 7.85
CA THR A 42 4.33 1.50 7.26
C THR A 42 4.38 0.48 6.13
N LEU A 43 5.47 0.50 5.34
CA LEU A 43 5.70 -0.55 4.36
C LEU A 43 5.78 -1.94 5.01
N GLU A 44 6.41 -2.02 6.18
CA GLU A 44 6.57 -3.26 6.93
C GLU A 44 5.21 -3.80 7.37
N ASP A 45 4.32 -2.93 7.84
CA ASP A 45 2.95 -3.26 8.22
C ASP A 45 2.13 -3.84 7.06
N LEU A 46 2.34 -3.30 5.85
CA LEU A 46 1.64 -3.71 4.64
C LEU A 46 2.18 -5.05 4.12
N THR A 47 3.50 -5.26 4.17
CA THR A 47 4.12 -6.52 3.74
C THR A 47 4.04 -7.64 4.78
N GLY A 48 4.01 -7.30 6.06
CA GLY A 48 3.96 -8.24 7.18
C GLY A 48 2.54 -8.54 7.66
N ASP A 49 1.53 -7.90 7.06
CA ASP A 49 0.11 -8.02 7.44
C ASP A 49 -0.18 -7.62 8.90
N THR A 50 0.78 -7.01 9.58
CA THR A 50 0.70 -6.62 11.00
C THR A 50 -0.08 -5.33 11.21
N GLY A 51 -0.19 -4.46 10.20
CA GLY A 51 -0.84 -3.15 10.35
C GLY A 51 -2.33 -3.11 10.04
N LYS A 52 -3.01 -4.25 9.89
CA LYS A 52 -4.46 -4.29 9.58
C LYS A 52 -5.35 -3.50 10.55
N TYR A 53 -4.90 -3.34 11.79
CA TYR A 53 -5.62 -2.58 12.81
C TYR A 53 -5.42 -1.05 12.68
N LYS A 54 -4.44 -0.60 11.89
CA LYS A 54 -4.10 0.81 11.76
C LYS A 54 -5.08 1.52 10.82
N PRO A 55 -5.51 2.76 11.14
CA PRO A 55 -6.33 3.58 10.25
C PRO A 55 -5.73 3.74 8.84
N GLY A 56 -4.40 3.89 8.75
CA GLY A 56 -3.66 3.98 7.49
C GLY A 56 -3.89 2.79 6.56
N TYR A 57 -3.92 1.57 7.11
CA TYR A 57 -4.16 0.37 6.32
C TYR A 57 -5.56 0.38 5.70
N LYS A 58 -6.56 0.79 6.48
CA LYS A 58 -7.95 0.90 6.02
C LYS A 58 -8.10 1.96 4.94
N MET A 59 -7.38 3.09 5.05
CA MET A 59 -7.40 4.14 4.03
C MET A 59 -6.78 3.67 2.70
N ILE A 60 -5.63 2.97 2.76
CA ILE A 60 -5.00 2.38 1.57
C ILE A 60 -5.94 1.35 0.92
N HIS A 61 -6.61 0.53 1.74
CA HIS A 61 -7.57 -0.45 1.26
C HIS A 61 -8.77 0.20 0.54
N PHE A 62 -9.33 1.25 1.13
CA PHE A 62 -10.45 2.00 0.55
C PHE A 62 -10.08 2.66 -0.78
N CYS A 63 -8.87 3.23 -0.90
CA CYS A 63 -8.43 3.84 -2.16
C CYS A 63 -8.16 2.84 -3.28
N GLY A 64 -8.06 1.56 -2.98
CA GLY A 64 -7.88 0.50 -3.97
C GLY A 64 -9.19 -0.17 -4.42
N GLU A 65 -10.34 0.18 -3.84
CA GLU A 65 -11.69 -0.23 -4.32
C GLU A 65 -12.13 0.61 -5.52
#